data_AF-A0A7C1VW18-F1
#
_entry.id   AF-A0A7C1VW18-F1
#
_cell.length_a   1.000
_cell.length_b   1.000
_cell.length_c   1.000
_cell.angle_alpha   90.00
_cell.angle_beta   90.00
_cell.angle_gamma   90.00
#
_symmetry.space_group_name_H-M   'P 1'
#
loop_
_entity.id
_entity.type
_entity.pdbx_description
1 polymer ?
#
loop_
_entity_poly.entity_id
_entity_poly.type
_entity_poly.pdbx_seq_one_letter_code
_entity_poly.pdbx_strand_id
1 'polypeptide(L)'
;MTQKLRKEVIYHEIKNSFNRNINPLSCSPLELIPALPIIAISLLSQEVGHYVYSNHHHAGIITPLFVAFIYALPKVYNFCSKFKSSKQTLNTFLLAIALFFHIIFSCSPLSKVFWVKKLGYSWPFYKNAYIPTKRDIKIWQALKTYIPSDPKLKNSYQNFLNCGYLSQRKKIFLYPSGIFKADYIILDLKRPYFIKGYEPAISLINFLGEKCTKLIKDTLARDSRLMKTHWNVFNKINKTWIKIYAYDGFFIFKKPHSLNDHANTSRCIASPVILGSDKVFYAYCH
;
A
#
# COMPACT_ATOMS: atom_id res chain seq x y z
N MET A 1 43.66 15.73 4.06
CA MET A 1 43.56 14.54 3.17
C MET A 1 42.47 14.83 2.14
N THR A 2 42.86 15.16 0.91
CA THR A 2 42.02 15.80 -0.11
C THR A 2 41.07 14.82 -0.80
N GLN A 3 39.90 15.28 -1.27
CA GLN A 3 38.90 14.49 -2.02
C GLN A 3 39.48 13.66 -3.18
N LYS A 4 40.63 14.09 -3.74
CA LYS A 4 41.37 13.37 -4.79
C LYS A 4 41.91 12.01 -4.30
N LEU A 5 42.45 11.94 -3.08
CA LEU A 5 42.93 10.70 -2.47
C LEU A 5 41.78 9.72 -2.14
N ARG A 6 40.60 10.23 -1.74
CA ARG A 6 39.41 9.38 -1.55
C ARG A 6 38.93 8.75 -2.86
N LYS A 7 38.95 9.49 -3.97
CA LYS A 7 38.55 8.95 -5.28
C LYS A 7 39.52 7.89 -5.77
N GLU A 8 40.83 8.08 -5.59
CA GLU A 8 41.82 7.09 -6.03
C GLU A 8 41.82 5.83 -5.18
N VAL A 9 41.60 5.92 -3.86
CA VAL A 9 41.45 4.73 -3.00
C VAL A 9 40.21 3.93 -3.38
N ILE A 10 39.07 4.58 -3.60
CA ILE A 10 37.84 3.90 -4.06
C ILE A 10 38.05 3.26 -5.45
N TYR A 11 38.73 3.96 -6.35
CA TYR A 11 39.02 3.44 -7.69
C TYR A 11 39.97 2.23 -7.64
N HIS A 12 40.96 2.24 -6.74
CA HIS A 12 41.89 1.12 -6.55
C HIS A 12 41.23 -0.08 -5.86
N GLU A 13 40.33 0.14 -4.89
CA GLU A 13 39.54 -0.93 -4.28
C GLU A 13 38.59 -1.59 -5.29
N ILE A 14 37.93 -0.80 -6.14
CA ILE A 14 37.07 -1.32 -7.22
C ILE A 14 37.90 -2.13 -8.23
N LYS A 15 39.08 -1.62 -8.62
CA LYS A 15 39.98 -2.31 -9.56
C LYS A 15 40.56 -3.61 -8.98
N ASN A 16 40.92 -3.61 -7.69
CA ASN A 16 41.43 -4.81 -7.00
C ASN A 16 40.32 -5.84 -6.70
N SER A 17 39.06 -5.40 -6.54
CA SER A 17 37.89 -6.27 -6.49
C SER A 17 37.66 -6.98 -7.84
N PHE A 18 37.92 -6.30 -8.96
CA PHE A 18 37.77 -6.87 -10.31
C PHE A 18 38.80 -7.95 -10.67
N ASN A 19 39.97 -7.96 -10.02
CA ASN A 19 41.11 -8.82 -10.41
C ASN A 19 41.26 -10.11 -9.56
N ARG A 20 40.35 -10.39 -8.63
CA ARG A 20 40.39 -11.66 -7.90
C ARG A 20 39.90 -12.78 -8.82
N ASN A 21 40.83 -13.63 -9.25
CA ASN A 21 40.57 -14.94 -9.84
C ASN A 21 39.70 -15.77 -8.89
N ILE A 22 38.39 -15.74 -9.11
CA ILE A 22 37.41 -16.52 -8.37
C ILE A 22 36.78 -17.49 -9.37
N ASN A 23 36.88 -18.78 -9.04
CA ASN A 23 36.38 -19.94 -9.76
C ASN A 23 35.15 -19.69 -10.67
N PRO A 24 35.09 -20.33 -11.85
CA PRO A 24 34.11 -20.03 -12.91
C PRO A 24 32.63 -20.31 -12.59
N LEU A 25 32.30 -20.83 -11.40
CA LEU A 25 30.91 -21.14 -11.01
C LEU A 25 30.34 -20.31 -9.84
N SER A 26 31.14 -19.46 -9.18
CA SER A 26 30.63 -18.71 -8.03
C SER A 26 30.04 -17.37 -8.49
N CYS A 27 28.72 -17.34 -8.64
CA CYS A 27 27.96 -16.09 -8.67
C CYS A 27 28.10 -15.46 -7.27
N SER A 28 28.98 -14.47 -7.16
CA SER A 28 29.22 -13.55 -6.04
C SER A 28 28.34 -13.78 -4.78
N PRO A 29 28.64 -14.81 -3.96
CA PRO A 29 27.78 -15.19 -2.84
C PRO A 29 27.96 -14.24 -1.64
N LEU A 30 29.08 -13.53 -1.58
CA LEU A 30 29.42 -12.63 -0.48
C LEU A 30 28.55 -11.36 -0.51
N GLU A 31 28.19 -10.89 -1.70
CA GLU A 31 27.36 -9.72 -1.94
C GLU A 31 25.90 -9.95 -1.52
N LEU A 32 25.51 -11.21 -1.31
CA LEU A 32 24.19 -11.60 -0.79
C LEU A 32 24.17 -11.74 0.73
N ILE A 33 25.30 -11.62 1.44
CA ILE A 33 25.35 -11.63 2.91
C ILE A 33 24.37 -10.61 3.51
N PRO A 34 24.27 -9.36 3.03
CA PRO A 34 23.29 -8.40 3.54
C PRO A 34 21.83 -8.82 3.37
N ALA A 35 21.52 -9.74 2.44
CA ALA A 35 20.18 -10.29 2.25
C ALA A 35 19.81 -11.36 3.29
N LEU A 36 20.79 -11.98 3.95
CA LEU A 36 20.59 -13.12 4.85
C LEU A 36 19.57 -12.86 5.96
N PRO A 37 19.54 -11.70 6.66
CA PRO A 37 18.53 -11.47 7.69
C PRO A 37 17.10 -11.53 7.13
N ILE A 38 16.88 -10.99 5.93
CA ILE A 38 15.54 -10.94 5.33
C ILE A 38 15.14 -12.31 4.78
N ILE A 39 16.08 -13.03 4.18
CA ILE A 39 15.87 -14.42 3.76
C ILE A 39 15.57 -15.29 4.98
N ALA A 40 16.31 -15.13 6.09
CA ALA A 40 16.08 -15.84 7.33
C ALA A 40 14.69 -15.53 7.92
N ILE A 41 14.28 -14.26 7.95
CA ILE A 41 12.91 -13.88 8.36
C ILE A 41 11.87 -14.56 7.47
N SER A 42 12.07 -14.55 6.15
CA SER A 42 11.15 -15.18 5.19
C SER A 42 11.07 -16.70 5.36
N LEU A 43 12.14 -17.36 5.79
CA LEU A 43 12.18 -18.82 5.93
C LEU A 43 11.77 -19.30 7.33
N LEU A 44 12.07 -18.53 8.37
CA LEU A 44 11.93 -18.94 9.77
C LEU A 44 10.67 -18.37 10.43
N SER A 45 10.07 -17.30 9.88
CA SER A 45 8.90 -16.69 10.49
C SER A 45 7.63 -17.50 10.23
N GLN A 46 6.82 -17.66 11.27
CA GLN A 46 5.49 -18.26 11.19
C GLN A 46 4.41 -17.26 10.74
N GLU A 47 4.74 -15.97 10.63
CA GLU A 47 3.80 -14.95 10.19
C GLU A 47 3.70 -14.92 8.67
N VAL A 48 2.46 -15.05 8.17
CA VAL A 48 2.15 -15.03 6.73
C VAL A 48 2.72 -13.80 6.03
N GLY A 49 2.74 -12.65 6.71
CA GLY A 49 3.29 -11.42 6.16
C GLY A 49 4.76 -11.49 5.79
N HIS A 50 5.56 -12.31 6.46
CA HIS A 50 7.01 -12.32 6.31
C HIS A 50 7.53 -13.18 5.15
N TYR A 51 6.76 -14.15 4.67
CA TYR A 51 7.16 -15.04 3.56
C TYR A 51 6.34 -14.86 2.29
N VAL A 52 5.27 -14.07 2.32
CA VAL A 52 4.47 -13.76 1.13
C VAL A 52 5.21 -12.75 0.26
N TYR A 53 5.59 -13.17 -0.94
CA TYR A 53 6.38 -12.39 -1.92
C TYR A 53 5.81 -11.00 -2.24
N SER A 54 4.50 -10.80 -2.09
CA SER A 54 3.85 -9.52 -2.36
C SER A 54 3.98 -8.50 -1.22
N ASN A 55 4.60 -8.87 -0.10
CA ASN A 55 4.77 -7.98 1.05
C ASN A 55 6.11 -7.22 0.98
N HIS A 56 6.11 -6.02 1.56
CA HIS A 56 7.25 -5.10 1.56
C HIS A 56 8.49 -5.65 2.27
N HIS A 57 8.37 -6.71 3.07
CA HIS A 57 9.50 -7.31 3.79
C HIS A 57 10.58 -7.87 2.84
N HIS A 58 10.23 -8.24 1.61
CA HIS A 58 11.22 -8.68 0.61
C HIS A 58 12.00 -7.53 -0.06
N ALA A 59 11.59 -6.27 0.16
CA ALA A 59 12.22 -5.12 -0.51
C ALA A 59 13.71 -4.99 -0.20
N GLY A 60 14.15 -5.38 1.00
CA GLY A 60 15.57 -5.32 1.35
C GLY A 60 16.44 -6.41 0.70
N ILE A 61 15.86 -7.39 0.00
CA ILE A 61 16.62 -8.34 -0.85
C ILE A 61 17.00 -7.69 -2.20
N ILE A 62 16.26 -6.66 -2.64
CA ILE A 62 16.43 -6.06 -3.97
C ILE A 62 17.84 -5.47 -4.12
N THR A 63 18.30 -4.68 -3.15
CA THR A 63 19.62 -4.04 -3.19
C THR A 63 20.78 -5.05 -3.29
N PRO A 64 20.91 -6.04 -2.40
CA PRO A 64 21.99 -7.03 -2.51
C PRO A 64 21.89 -7.88 -3.80
N LEU A 65 20.69 -8.21 -4.28
CA LEU A 65 20.53 -8.87 -5.58
C LEU A 65 21.04 -8.01 -6.74
N PHE A 66 20.72 -6.71 -6.73
CA PHE A 66 21.16 -5.78 -7.77
C PHE A 66 22.68 -5.61 -7.77
N VAL A 67 23.29 -5.51 -6.59
CA VAL A 67 24.75 -5.47 -6.44
C VAL A 67 25.37 -6.77 -6.96
N ALA A 68 24.88 -7.93 -6.51
CA ALA A 68 25.36 -9.24 -6.98
C ALA A 68 25.25 -9.39 -8.51
N PHE A 69 24.16 -8.88 -9.10
CA PHE A 69 23.96 -8.83 -10.55
C PHE A 69 25.04 -8.00 -11.26
N ILE A 70 25.37 -6.80 -10.77
CA ILE A 70 26.44 -5.96 -11.35
C ILE A 70 27.78 -6.70 -11.33
N TYR A 71 28.12 -7.36 -10.22
CA TYR A 71 29.36 -8.13 -10.10
C TYR A 71 29.38 -9.38 -10.99
N ALA A 72 28.23 -10.01 -11.22
CA ALA A 72 28.11 -11.17 -12.10
C ALA A 72 28.17 -10.77 -13.58
N LEU A 73 27.76 -9.57 -13.94
CA LEU A 73 27.57 -9.13 -15.33
C LEU A 73 28.85 -9.26 -16.20
N PRO A 74 30.07 -8.88 -15.76
CA PRO A 74 31.29 -9.14 -16.51
C PRO A 74 31.55 -10.63 -16.79
N LYS A 75 31.24 -11.51 -15.83
CA LYS A 75 31.40 -12.96 -16.00
C LYS A 75 30.43 -13.49 -17.05
N VAL A 76 29.18 -12.99 -17.03
CA VAL A 76 28.18 -13.33 -18.05
C VAL A 76 28.63 -12.87 -19.43
N TYR A 77 29.19 -11.66 -19.57
CA TYR A 77 29.76 -11.21 -20.85
C TYR A 77 30.86 -12.14 -21.36
N ASN A 78 31.80 -12.55 -20.50
CA ASN A 78 32.88 -13.46 -20.86
C ASN A 78 32.41 -14.88 -21.18
N PHE A 79 31.32 -15.33 -20.55
CA PHE A 79 30.71 -16.61 -20.86
C PHE A 79 29.98 -16.56 -22.20
N CYS A 80 29.13 -15.56 -22.42
CA CYS A 80 28.34 -15.40 -23.65
C CYS A 80 29.21 -15.06 -24.88
N SER A 81 30.38 -14.45 -24.70
CA SER A 81 31.33 -14.22 -25.80
C SER A 81 31.84 -15.54 -26.41
N LYS A 82 31.89 -16.64 -25.64
CA LYS A 82 32.21 -17.98 -26.17
C LYS A 82 31.18 -18.45 -27.21
N PHE A 83 29.95 -17.95 -27.12
CA PHE A 83 28.86 -18.20 -28.07
C PHE A 83 28.74 -17.09 -29.13
N LYS A 84 29.81 -16.29 -29.34
CA LYS A 84 29.87 -15.16 -30.30
C LYS A 84 28.78 -14.08 -30.09
N SER A 85 28.20 -13.99 -28.89
CA SER A 85 27.23 -12.95 -28.56
C SER A 85 27.94 -11.64 -28.18
N SER A 86 27.54 -10.54 -28.79
CA SER A 86 28.08 -9.22 -28.46
C SER A 86 27.55 -8.71 -27.12
N LYS A 87 28.32 -7.86 -26.41
CA LYS A 87 27.86 -7.19 -25.18
C LYS A 87 26.60 -6.35 -25.42
N GLN A 88 26.50 -5.70 -26.57
CA GLN A 88 25.35 -4.90 -26.94
C GLN A 88 24.08 -5.76 -27.10
N THR A 89 24.19 -6.91 -27.74
CA THR A 89 23.09 -7.88 -27.88
C THR A 89 22.61 -8.33 -26.50
N LEU A 90 23.54 -8.70 -25.60
CA LEU A 90 23.19 -9.13 -24.26
C LEU A 90 22.55 -8.01 -23.43
N ASN A 91 23.05 -6.78 -23.51
CA ASN A 91 22.44 -5.63 -22.84
C ASN A 91 21.05 -5.32 -23.36
N THR A 92 20.86 -5.41 -24.68
CA THR A 92 19.55 -5.22 -25.32
C THR A 92 18.57 -6.28 -24.84
N PHE A 93 19.02 -7.54 -24.75
CA PHE A 93 18.22 -8.64 -24.23
C PHE A 93 17.84 -8.44 -22.76
N LEU A 94 18.80 -8.08 -21.90
CA LEU A 94 18.54 -7.80 -20.48
C LEU A 94 17.56 -6.64 -20.29
N LEU A 95 17.71 -5.57 -21.08
CA LEU A 95 16.78 -4.45 -21.09
C LEU A 95 15.39 -4.88 -21.56
N ALA A 96 15.31 -5.66 -22.64
CA ALA A 96 14.04 -6.17 -23.16
C ALA A 96 13.30 -7.01 -22.12
N ILE A 97 14.02 -7.89 -21.41
CA ILE A 97 13.46 -8.66 -20.28
C ILE A 97 12.98 -7.73 -19.18
N ALA A 98 13.81 -6.78 -18.73
CA ALA A 98 13.43 -5.85 -17.66
C ALA A 98 12.18 -5.04 -18.02
N LEU A 99 12.10 -4.54 -19.25
CA LEU A 99 10.94 -3.81 -19.76
C LEU A 99 9.71 -4.73 -19.87
N PHE A 100 9.87 -5.95 -20.38
CA PHE A 100 8.80 -6.93 -20.45
C PHE A 100 8.20 -7.20 -19.06
N PHE A 101 9.03 -7.50 -18.06
CA PHE A 101 8.58 -7.72 -16.69
C PHE A 101 7.96 -6.46 -16.09
N HIS A 102 8.51 -5.27 -16.38
CA HIS A 102 7.92 -4.01 -15.93
C HIS A 102 6.52 -3.79 -16.51
N ILE A 103 6.34 -3.96 -17.82
CA ILE A 103 5.07 -3.76 -18.53
C ILE A 103 4.02 -4.79 -18.07
N ILE A 104 4.42 -6.00 -17.70
CA ILE A 104 3.46 -7.04 -17.32
C ILE A 104 3.11 -7.00 -15.83
N PHE A 105 4.10 -6.80 -14.95
CA PHE A 105 3.95 -7.07 -13.52
C PHE A 105 4.11 -5.85 -12.61
N SER A 106 4.67 -4.73 -13.10
CA SER A 106 4.89 -3.59 -12.21
C SER A 106 3.58 -2.89 -11.85
N CYS A 107 3.56 -2.15 -10.74
CA CYS A 107 2.42 -1.33 -10.34
C CYS A 107 2.50 0.09 -10.94
N SER A 108 3.10 0.26 -12.13
CA SER A 108 3.30 1.55 -12.77
C SER A 108 2.21 1.84 -13.82
N PRO A 109 1.99 3.12 -14.20
CA PRO A 109 1.09 3.47 -15.31
C PRO A 109 1.50 2.89 -16.67
N LEU A 110 2.74 2.45 -16.83
CA LEU A 110 3.19 1.77 -18.06
C LEU A 110 2.79 0.28 -18.08
N SER A 111 2.39 -0.26 -16.93
CA SER A 111 2.08 -1.67 -16.77
C SER A 111 0.62 -2.00 -16.98
N LYS A 112 0.36 -3.22 -17.47
CA LYS A 112 -0.97 -3.80 -17.60
C LYS A 112 -1.71 -3.87 -16.26
N VAL A 113 -1.00 -4.06 -15.14
CA VAL A 113 -1.59 -4.13 -13.79
C VAL A 113 -2.37 -2.85 -13.45
N PHE A 114 -1.87 -1.69 -13.87
CA PHE A 114 -2.52 -0.41 -13.60
C PHE A 114 -3.84 -0.24 -14.37
N TRP A 115 -3.92 -0.78 -15.58
CA TRP A 115 -5.07 -0.61 -16.47
C TRP A 115 -6.09 -1.74 -16.42
N VAL A 116 -5.72 -2.93 -15.93
CA VAL A 116 -6.58 -4.13 -15.98
C VAL A 116 -6.96 -4.61 -14.59
N LYS A 117 -8.23 -4.41 -14.22
CA LYS A 117 -8.80 -4.78 -12.90
C LYS A 117 -8.74 -6.29 -12.58
N LYS A 118 -8.69 -7.15 -13.60
CA LYS A 118 -8.97 -8.60 -13.48
C LYS A 118 -7.75 -9.48 -13.16
N LEU A 119 -6.54 -8.91 -13.11
CA LEU A 119 -5.29 -9.69 -12.96
C LEU A 119 -4.97 -10.09 -11.52
N GLY A 120 -5.95 -10.15 -10.63
CA GLY A 120 -5.75 -10.54 -9.24
C GLY A 120 -4.97 -9.53 -8.39
N TYR A 121 -4.47 -8.43 -8.95
CA TYR A 121 -3.79 -7.40 -8.16
C TYR A 121 -4.80 -6.56 -7.35
N SER A 122 -4.40 -6.25 -6.12
CA SER A 122 -5.20 -5.50 -5.18
C SER A 122 -5.54 -4.10 -5.73
N TRP A 123 -6.80 -3.67 -5.52
CA TRP A 123 -7.33 -2.34 -5.82
C TRP A 123 -6.34 -1.15 -5.71
N PRO A 124 -5.44 -1.04 -4.70
CA PRO A 124 -4.45 0.04 -4.62
C PRO A 124 -3.61 0.26 -5.88
N PHE A 125 -3.40 -0.75 -6.71
CA PHE A 125 -2.54 -0.62 -7.89
C PHE A 125 -3.31 -0.36 -9.19
N TYR A 126 -4.64 -0.35 -9.11
CA TYR A 126 -5.50 -0.07 -10.26
C TYR A 126 -5.72 1.44 -10.42
N LYS A 127 -5.86 1.91 -11.66
CA LYS A 127 -6.04 3.34 -11.98
C LYS A 127 -7.10 4.06 -11.15
N ASN A 128 -8.18 3.37 -10.75
CA ASN A 128 -9.26 3.97 -9.95
C ASN A 128 -8.86 4.29 -8.50
N ALA A 129 -7.72 3.82 -8.01
CA ALA A 129 -7.16 4.26 -6.73
C ALA A 129 -6.50 5.64 -6.84
N TYR A 130 -6.06 6.03 -8.05
CA TYR A 130 -5.31 7.26 -8.30
C TYR A 130 -6.12 8.33 -9.03
N ILE A 131 -7.06 7.92 -9.88
CA ILE A 131 -7.92 8.83 -10.65
C ILE A 131 -9.22 9.06 -9.87
N PRO A 132 -9.45 10.27 -9.33
CA PRO A 132 -10.62 10.55 -8.51
C PRO A 132 -11.90 10.50 -9.36
N THR A 133 -12.91 9.82 -8.85
CA THR A 133 -14.25 9.81 -9.43
C THR A 133 -15.11 10.95 -8.86
N LYS A 134 -16.27 11.21 -9.48
CA LYS A 134 -17.28 12.14 -8.92
C LYS A 134 -17.68 11.77 -7.48
N ARG A 135 -17.67 10.47 -7.14
CA ARG A 135 -17.94 9.99 -5.78
C ARG A 135 -16.83 10.40 -4.82
N ASP A 136 -15.57 10.27 -5.22
CA ASP A 136 -14.42 10.66 -4.41
C ASP A 136 -14.42 12.15 -4.11
N ILE A 137 -14.74 12.97 -5.11
CA ILE A 137 -14.86 14.43 -4.95
C ILE A 137 -15.93 14.78 -3.90
N LYS A 138 -17.12 14.16 -3.96
CA LYS A 138 -18.18 14.36 -2.96
C LYS A 138 -17.75 13.92 -1.56
N ILE A 139 -17.03 12.79 -1.46
CA ILE A 139 -16.48 12.32 -0.19
C ILE A 139 -15.49 13.36 0.37
N TRP A 140 -14.57 13.88 -0.45
CA TRP A 140 -13.60 14.88 -0.01
C TRP A 140 -14.25 16.19 0.40
N GLN A 141 -15.30 16.61 -0.31
CA GLN A 141 -16.11 17.76 0.10
C GLN A 141 -16.74 17.52 1.47
N ALA A 142 -17.40 16.37 1.66
CA ALA A 142 -17.98 16.01 2.95
C ALA A 142 -16.93 15.96 4.08
N LEU A 143 -15.73 15.42 3.82
CA LEU A 143 -14.65 15.42 4.80
C LEU A 143 -14.27 16.85 5.23
N LYS A 144 -14.15 17.78 4.28
CA LYS A 144 -13.83 19.19 4.58
C LYS A 144 -14.98 19.93 5.26
N THR A 145 -16.22 19.56 4.98
CA THR A 145 -17.41 20.20 5.54
C THR A 145 -17.72 19.73 6.96
N TYR A 146 -17.63 18.42 7.21
CA TYR A 146 -18.14 17.83 8.46
C TYR A 146 -17.06 17.54 9.51
N ILE A 147 -15.79 17.58 9.15
CA ILE A 147 -14.67 17.38 10.07
C ILE A 147 -13.89 18.69 10.14
N PRO A 148 -13.68 19.29 11.33
CA PRO A 148 -12.88 20.51 11.46
C PRO A 148 -11.41 20.28 11.08
N SER A 149 -10.74 21.34 10.64
CA SER A 149 -9.32 21.31 10.23
C SER A 149 -8.31 21.27 11.39
N ASP A 150 -8.78 21.25 12.65
CA ASP A 150 -7.92 21.26 13.84
C ASP A 150 -6.96 20.04 13.87
N PRO A 151 -5.63 20.25 13.87
CA PRO A 151 -4.63 19.18 13.94
C PRO A 151 -4.67 18.35 15.23
N LYS A 152 -5.29 18.85 16.31
CA LYS A 152 -5.40 18.14 17.60
C LYS A 152 -6.45 17.04 17.58
N LEU A 153 -7.43 17.12 16.66
CA LEU A 153 -8.46 16.10 16.51
C LEU A 153 -7.84 14.75 16.13
N LYS A 154 -8.39 13.69 16.71
CA LYS A 154 -7.96 12.32 16.50
C LYS A 154 -8.92 11.64 15.53
N ASN A 155 -8.40 11.14 14.43
CA ASN A 155 -9.23 10.48 13.43
C ASN A 155 -8.91 8.99 13.38
N SER A 156 -9.94 8.16 13.27
CA SER A 156 -9.79 6.76 12.86
C SER A 156 -10.43 6.54 11.49
N TYR A 157 -9.65 6.11 10.52
CA TYR A 157 -10.15 5.87 9.16
C TYR A 157 -9.45 4.68 8.51
N GLN A 158 -10.03 4.18 7.41
CA GLN A 158 -9.48 3.06 6.66
C GLN A 158 -8.25 3.47 5.85
N ASN A 159 -7.26 2.59 5.71
CA ASN A 159 -6.03 2.88 4.95
C ASN A 159 -6.28 3.39 3.53
N PHE A 160 -7.30 2.85 2.86
CA PHE A 160 -7.64 3.17 1.47
C PHE A 160 -8.46 4.45 1.30
N LEU A 161 -8.84 5.10 2.40
CA LEU A 161 -9.39 6.45 2.38
C LEU A 161 -8.23 7.45 2.46
N ASN A 162 -7.34 7.40 1.46
CA ASN A 162 -6.18 8.27 1.40
C ASN A 162 -6.64 9.69 1.03
N CYS A 163 -6.71 10.57 2.02
CA CYS A 163 -7.07 11.98 1.83
C CYS A 163 -6.09 12.84 2.62
N GLY A 164 -5.32 13.68 1.93
CA GLY A 164 -4.35 14.57 2.57
C GLY A 164 -4.94 15.46 3.66
N TYR A 165 -6.23 15.80 3.55
CA TYR A 165 -6.96 16.54 4.58
C TYR A 165 -7.00 15.83 5.94
N LEU A 166 -7.16 14.49 5.95
CA LEU A 166 -7.15 13.69 7.17
C LEU A 166 -5.73 13.47 7.71
N SER A 167 -4.74 13.42 6.81
CA SER A 167 -3.32 13.25 7.15
C SER A 167 -2.71 14.44 7.90
N GLN A 168 -3.39 15.60 7.94
CA GLN A 168 -2.93 16.79 8.66
C GLN A 168 -3.11 16.68 10.19
N ARG A 169 -3.70 15.58 10.70
CA ARG A 169 -3.88 15.38 12.15
C ARG A 169 -2.61 14.85 12.81
N LYS A 170 -2.33 15.30 14.04
CA LYS A 170 -1.19 14.80 14.83
C LYS A 170 -1.37 13.35 15.29
N LYS A 171 -2.62 12.89 15.40
CA LYS A 171 -2.96 11.55 15.86
C LYS A 171 -3.95 10.90 14.91
N ILE A 172 -3.47 9.89 14.21
CA ILE A 172 -4.23 9.12 13.23
C ILE A 172 -4.21 7.66 13.66
N PHE A 173 -5.37 7.02 13.64
CA PHE A 173 -5.51 5.61 13.96
C PHE A 173 -6.03 4.84 12.76
N LEU A 174 -5.40 3.71 12.47
CA LEU A 174 -5.93 2.80 11.48
C LEU A 174 -7.21 2.17 12.00
N TYR A 175 -8.29 2.23 11.25
CA TYR A 175 -9.49 1.47 11.58
C TYR A 175 -9.20 -0.03 11.47
N PRO A 176 -9.58 -0.88 12.45
CA PRO A 176 -10.40 -0.58 13.63
C PRO A 176 -9.61 -0.35 14.94
N SER A 177 -8.29 -0.42 14.93
CA SER A 177 -7.46 -0.52 16.14
C SER A 177 -7.42 0.75 17.03
N GLY A 178 -8.00 1.88 16.62
CA GLY A 178 -8.06 3.10 17.45
C GLY A 178 -9.40 3.83 17.51
N ILE A 179 -10.51 3.14 17.21
CA ILE A 179 -11.88 3.68 17.29
C ILE A 179 -12.14 4.38 18.64
N PHE A 180 -11.80 3.76 19.77
CA PHE A 180 -12.12 4.30 21.10
C PHE A 180 -11.35 5.59 21.46
N LYS A 181 -10.20 5.80 20.82
CA LYS A 181 -9.31 6.94 21.03
C LYS A 181 -9.59 8.10 20.07
N ALA A 182 -10.37 7.87 19.01
CA ALA A 182 -10.68 8.86 18.00
C ALA A 182 -11.84 9.77 18.42
N ASP A 183 -11.87 10.97 17.86
CA ASP A 183 -12.98 11.93 17.94
C ASP A 183 -13.93 11.73 16.75
N TYR A 184 -13.37 11.37 15.59
CA TYR A 184 -14.11 11.03 14.37
C TYR A 184 -13.73 9.64 13.86
N ILE A 185 -14.73 8.89 13.40
CA ILE A 185 -14.54 7.66 12.64
C ILE A 185 -15.04 7.87 11.22
N ILE A 186 -14.21 7.54 10.25
CA ILE A 186 -14.53 7.68 8.83
C ILE A 186 -14.44 6.32 8.15
N LEU A 187 -15.54 5.90 7.53
CA LEU A 187 -15.67 4.59 6.89
C LEU A 187 -16.26 4.71 5.50
N ASP A 188 -15.72 3.94 4.57
CA ASP A 188 -16.23 3.70 3.24
C ASP A 188 -16.41 2.19 3.05
N LEU A 189 -17.67 1.74 3.15
CA LEU A 189 -18.03 0.34 2.98
C LEU A 189 -17.83 -0.14 1.53
N LYS A 190 -17.64 0.79 0.58
CA LYS A 190 -17.36 0.44 -0.81
C LYS A 190 -15.86 0.31 -1.12
N ARG A 191 -14.99 0.37 -0.12
CA ARG A 191 -13.55 0.12 -0.30
C ARG A 191 -13.20 -1.36 -0.10
N PRO A 192 -12.08 -1.83 -0.67
CA PRO A 192 -11.68 -3.25 -0.68
C PRO A 192 -11.71 -3.93 0.68
N TYR A 193 -11.46 -3.20 1.77
CA TYR A 193 -11.48 -3.71 3.15
C TYR A 193 -12.84 -4.30 3.58
N PHE A 194 -13.94 -3.90 2.95
CA PHE A 194 -15.29 -4.42 3.21
C PHE A 194 -15.89 -5.20 2.04
N ILE A 195 -15.37 -5.02 0.82
CA ILE A 195 -15.96 -5.62 -0.38
C ILE A 195 -15.42 -7.03 -0.64
N LYS A 196 -14.10 -7.27 -0.54
CA LYS A 196 -13.51 -8.57 -0.90
C LYS A 196 -12.20 -8.80 -0.16
N GLY A 197 -12.10 -9.96 0.48
CA GLY A 197 -10.82 -10.55 0.88
C GLY A 197 -9.85 -10.60 -0.30
N TYR A 198 -8.56 -10.62 -0.01
CA TYR A 198 -7.46 -10.50 -0.98
C TYR A 198 -7.69 -11.40 -2.22
N GLU A 199 -8.19 -10.83 -3.33
CA GLU A 199 -8.35 -11.51 -4.63
C GLU A 199 -7.05 -12.10 -5.25
N PRO A 200 -5.81 -11.65 -4.93
CA PRO A 200 -4.61 -12.24 -5.53
C PRO A 200 -4.48 -13.75 -5.25
N ALA A 201 -4.97 -14.21 -4.09
CA ALA A 201 -4.93 -15.62 -3.75
C ALA A 201 -5.77 -16.43 -4.75
N ILE A 202 -7.01 -16.02 -5.04
CA ILE A 202 -7.96 -16.78 -5.85
C ILE A 202 -7.48 -16.93 -7.31
N SER A 203 -6.81 -15.92 -7.87
CA SER A 203 -6.28 -16.01 -9.23
C SER A 203 -5.05 -16.93 -9.35
N LEU A 204 -4.16 -16.92 -8.35
CA LEU A 204 -3.00 -17.82 -8.28
C LEU A 204 -3.44 -19.27 -8.02
N ILE A 205 -4.55 -19.43 -7.28
CA ILE A 205 -5.21 -20.69 -6.97
C ILE A 205 -5.76 -21.39 -8.22
N ASN A 206 -6.44 -20.65 -9.12
CA ASN A 206 -6.96 -21.22 -10.37
C ASN A 206 -5.85 -21.72 -11.30
N PHE A 207 -4.63 -21.21 -11.13
CA PHE A 207 -3.45 -21.60 -11.91
C PHE A 207 -2.75 -22.86 -11.35
N LEU A 208 -2.86 -23.14 -10.04
CA LEU A 208 -2.08 -24.20 -9.35
C LEU A 208 -2.83 -25.53 -9.12
N GLY A 209 -4.12 -25.62 -9.45
CA GLY A 209 -4.89 -26.88 -9.42
C GLY A 209 -5.32 -27.40 -8.03
N GLU A 210 -6.09 -28.50 -8.02
CA GLU A 210 -6.89 -29.01 -6.89
C GLU A 210 -6.14 -29.30 -5.57
N LYS A 211 -4.81 -29.44 -5.60
CA LYS A 211 -3.98 -29.67 -4.39
C LYS A 211 -4.00 -28.50 -3.39
N CYS A 212 -4.46 -27.31 -3.79
CA CYS A 212 -4.57 -26.15 -2.89
C CYS A 212 -5.86 -26.07 -2.03
N THR A 213 -6.78 -27.04 -2.11
CA THR A 213 -8.13 -26.97 -1.49
C THR A 213 -8.17 -26.69 0.01
N LYS A 214 -7.23 -27.19 0.82
CA LYS A 214 -7.20 -26.90 2.27
C LYS A 214 -6.77 -25.45 2.56
N LEU A 215 -5.69 -24.99 1.94
CA LEU A 215 -5.20 -23.61 2.07
C LEU A 215 -6.24 -22.59 1.55
N ILE A 216 -7.00 -22.97 0.50
CA ILE A 216 -8.13 -22.21 -0.03
C ILE A 216 -9.24 -22.07 1.03
N LYS A 217 -9.67 -23.19 1.61
CA LYS A 217 -10.71 -23.19 2.65
C LYS A 217 -10.30 -22.35 3.86
N ASP A 218 -9.04 -22.48 4.30
CA ASP A 218 -8.52 -21.75 5.45
C ASP A 218 -8.40 -20.24 5.18
N THR A 219 -7.96 -19.85 3.97
CA THR A 219 -7.88 -18.45 3.55
C THR A 219 -9.27 -17.81 3.43
N LEU A 220 -10.21 -18.49 2.77
CA LEU A 220 -11.60 -18.03 2.65
C LEU A 220 -12.29 -17.94 4.02
N ALA A 221 -12.04 -18.90 4.91
CA ALA A 221 -12.56 -18.87 6.28
C ALA A 221 -11.93 -17.74 7.11
N ARG A 222 -10.66 -17.39 6.87
CA ARG A 222 -10.02 -16.23 7.49
C ARG A 222 -10.64 -14.92 7.00
N ASP A 223 -10.80 -14.76 5.70
CA ASP A 223 -11.40 -13.57 5.09
C ASP A 223 -12.85 -13.37 5.55
N SER A 224 -13.63 -14.45 5.60
CA SER A 224 -15.00 -14.42 6.14
C SER A 224 -15.05 -14.01 7.61
N ARG A 225 -14.14 -14.54 8.45
CA ARG A 225 -14.01 -14.12 9.86
C ARG A 225 -13.64 -12.65 10.00
N LEU A 226 -12.70 -12.17 9.20
CA LEU A 226 -12.29 -10.75 9.18
C LEU A 226 -13.47 -9.87 8.77
N MET A 227 -14.16 -10.18 7.67
CA MET A 227 -15.35 -9.44 7.23
C MET A 227 -16.43 -9.41 8.32
N LYS A 228 -16.73 -10.56 8.95
CA LYS A 228 -17.69 -10.63 10.07
C LYS A 228 -17.27 -9.74 11.23
N THR A 229 -15.98 -9.72 11.57
CA THR A 229 -15.42 -8.86 12.63
C THR A 229 -15.60 -7.39 12.28
N HIS A 230 -15.28 -6.99 11.05
CA HIS A 230 -15.48 -5.62 10.57
C HIS A 230 -16.95 -5.21 10.59
N TRP A 231 -17.86 -6.07 10.16
CA TRP A 231 -19.31 -5.82 10.23
C TRP A 231 -19.80 -5.68 11.66
N ASN A 232 -19.33 -6.51 12.59
CA ASN A 232 -19.69 -6.39 14.01
C ASN A 232 -19.23 -5.05 14.59
N VAL A 233 -17.99 -4.63 14.28
CA VAL A 233 -17.45 -3.34 14.70
C VAL A 233 -18.24 -2.18 14.08
N PHE A 234 -18.54 -2.24 12.78
CA PHE A 234 -19.38 -1.26 12.11
C PHE A 234 -20.77 -1.16 12.74
N ASN A 235 -21.44 -2.28 12.98
CA ASN A 235 -22.76 -2.31 13.60
C ASN A 235 -22.74 -1.72 15.01
N LYS A 236 -21.67 -1.96 15.78
CA LYS A 236 -21.47 -1.33 17.08
C LYS A 236 -21.31 0.19 16.95
N ILE A 237 -20.46 0.67 16.03
CA ILE A 237 -20.28 2.11 15.78
C ILE A 237 -21.59 2.75 15.36
N ASN A 238 -22.31 2.14 14.41
CA ASN A 238 -23.56 2.65 13.88
C ASN A 238 -24.67 2.79 14.94
N LYS A 239 -24.59 2.00 16.03
CA LYS A 239 -25.49 2.10 17.19
C LYS A 239 -25.01 3.08 18.25
N THR A 240 -23.69 3.24 18.42
CA THR A 240 -23.12 3.94 19.58
C THR A 240 -22.53 5.30 19.28
N TRP A 241 -22.27 5.64 18.01
CA TRP A 241 -21.68 6.93 17.61
C TRP A 241 -22.71 7.81 16.89
N ILE A 242 -22.52 9.13 16.97
CA ILE A 242 -23.37 10.08 16.28
C ILE A 242 -22.98 10.10 14.80
N LYS A 243 -23.89 9.70 13.92
CA LYS A 243 -23.70 9.75 12.48
C LYS A 243 -23.99 11.17 11.99
N ILE A 244 -22.95 11.87 11.54
CA ILE A 244 -23.08 13.26 11.08
C ILE A 244 -23.15 13.38 9.55
N TYR A 245 -22.72 12.34 8.82
CA TYR A 245 -22.84 12.29 7.38
C TYR A 245 -22.94 10.84 6.88
N ALA A 246 -23.75 10.64 5.84
CA ALA A 246 -23.86 9.37 5.12
C ALA A 246 -24.09 9.64 3.62
N TYR A 247 -23.31 8.97 2.77
CA TYR A 247 -23.47 9.06 1.32
C TYR A 247 -22.94 7.80 0.65
N ASP A 248 -23.81 7.06 -0.04
CA ASP A 248 -23.39 5.94 -0.90
C ASP A 248 -22.43 4.93 -0.24
N GLY A 249 -22.74 4.52 1.00
CA GLY A 249 -21.90 3.61 1.80
C GLY A 249 -20.66 4.24 2.45
N PHE A 250 -20.48 5.56 2.31
CA PHE A 250 -19.52 6.35 3.07
C PHE A 250 -20.19 6.98 4.29
N PHE A 251 -19.50 7.00 5.42
CA PHE A 251 -20.00 7.47 6.71
C PHE A 251 -18.96 8.28 7.45
N ILE A 252 -19.42 9.36 8.11
CA ILE A 252 -18.66 10.09 9.11
C ILE A 252 -19.42 9.98 10.43
N PHE A 253 -18.74 9.44 11.43
CA PHE A 253 -19.23 9.32 12.80
C PHE A 253 -18.42 10.23 13.72
N LYS A 254 -19.11 10.85 14.67
CA LYS A 254 -18.54 11.68 15.74
C LYS A 254 -18.77 11.01 17.09
N LYS A 255 -17.77 11.08 17.96
CA LYS A 255 -17.86 10.49 19.30
C LYS A 255 -18.97 11.15 20.12
N PRO A 256 -19.85 10.38 20.79
CA PRO A 256 -21.00 10.94 21.52
C PRO A 256 -20.64 11.91 22.66
N HIS A 257 -19.45 11.76 23.25
CA HIS A 257 -19.05 12.50 24.44
C HIS A 257 -18.20 13.76 24.19
N SER A 258 -18.22 14.34 22.99
CA SER A 258 -17.68 15.70 22.79
C SER A 258 -18.72 16.81 23.05
N LEU A 259 -19.89 16.49 23.58
CA LEU A 259 -20.98 17.43 23.85
C LEU A 259 -21.01 17.95 25.30
N ASN A 260 -20.29 17.32 26.25
CA ASN A 260 -20.30 17.76 27.66
C ASN A 260 -19.13 18.65 28.07
N ASP A 261 -18.03 18.71 27.32
CA ASP A 261 -16.88 19.58 27.69
C ASP A 261 -16.97 21.00 27.08
N HIS A 262 -17.96 21.26 26.21
CA HIS A 262 -18.17 22.57 25.57
C HIS A 262 -19.56 23.15 25.78
N ALA A 263 -20.40 22.57 26.65
CA ALA A 263 -21.72 23.10 26.99
C ALA A 263 -21.70 24.43 27.80
N ASN A 264 -20.57 25.15 27.80
CA ASN A 264 -20.44 26.49 28.36
C ASN A 264 -20.06 27.57 27.32
N THR A 265 -20.08 27.28 26.02
CA THR A 265 -20.03 28.35 25.02
C THR A 265 -20.99 28.06 23.87
N SER A 266 -21.98 28.95 23.75
CA SER A 266 -22.96 29.14 22.67
C SER A 266 -23.98 28.03 22.40
N ARG A 267 -25.14 28.14 23.07
CA ARG A 267 -26.44 27.76 22.51
C ARG A 267 -26.67 28.53 21.20
N CYS A 268 -26.55 27.86 20.06
CA CYS A 268 -27.29 28.23 18.86
C CYS A 268 -28.14 27.02 18.46
N ILE A 269 -29.39 27.04 18.91
CA ILE A 269 -30.43 26.13 18.44
C ILE A 269 -30.81 26.65 17.04
N ALA A 270 -30.37 25.96 15.99
CA ALA A 270 -30.95 26.13 14.67
C ALA A 270 -32.06 25.08 14.50
N SER A 271 -33.30 25.52 14.63
CA SER A 271 -34.48 24.75 14.24
C SER A 271 -34.48 24.52 12.71
N PRO A 272 -35.03 23.39 12.22
CA PRO A 272 -35.11 23.14 10.79
C PRO A 272 -36.18 24.04 10.15
N VAL A 273 -35.78 24.90 9.22
CA VAL A 273 -36.71 25.55 8.30
C VAL A 273 -36.83 24.66 7.07
N ILE A 274 -38.00 24.02 6.92
CA ILE A 274 -38.40 23.37 5.67
C ILE A 274 -38.96 24.46 4.76
N LEU A 275 -38.27 24.77 3.67
CA LEU A 275 -38.82 25.53 2.55
C LEU A 275 -38.44 24.83 1.25
N GLY A 276 -39.45 24.60 0.41
CA GLY A 276 -39.35 23.87 -0.84
C GLY A 276 -38.63 24.63 -1.95
N SER A 277 -38.25 23.83 -2.96
CA SER A 277 -37.79 24.18 -4.32
C SER A 277 -36.60 25.14 -4.45
N ASP A 278 -35.48 24.55 -4.85
CA ASP A 278 -34.51 25.07 -5.83
C ASP A 278 -34.04 26.52 -5.68
N LYS A 279 -33.19 26.77 -4.66
CA LYS A 279 -31.96 27.59 -4.68
C LYS A 279 -31.42 27.73 -3.26
N VAL A 280 -30.13 27.44 -3.05
CA VAL A 280 -29.46 27.63 -1.76
C VAL A 280 -28.58 28.89 -1.82
N PHE A 281 -28.92 29.90 -1.01
CA PHE A 281 -28.05 31.01 -0.64
C PHE A 281 -27.47 30.74 0.75
N TYR A 282 -26.17 31.01 0.95
CA TYR A 282 -25.55 31.00 2.27
C TYR A 282 -25.31 32.44 2.74
N ALA A 283 -25.98 32.83 3.82
CA ALA A 283 -25.63 34.02 4.59
C ALA A 283 -24.44 33.67 5.50
N TYR A 284 -23.38 34.46 5.41
CA TYR A 284 -22.28 34.45 6.37
C TYR A 284 -22.63 35.42 7.51
N CYS A 285 -22.61 34.95 8.76
CA CYS A 285 -22.42 35.83 9.91
C CYS A 285 -20.95 35.73 10.33
N HIS A 286 -20.34 36.91 10.49
CA HIS A 286 -18.96 37.13 10.92
C HIS A 286 -18.65 36.54 12.30
#